data_AF-A0A4D4MV63-F1
#
_entry.id   AF-A0A4D4MV63-F1
#
_cell.length_a   1.000
_cell.length_b   1.000
_cell.length_c   1.000
_cell.angle_alpha   90.00
_cell.angle_beta   90.00
_cell.angle_gamma   90.00
#
_symmetry.space_group_name_H-M   'P 1'
#
loop_
_entity.id
_entity.type
_entity.pdbx_description
1 polymer ?
#
loop_
_entity_poly.entity_id
_entity_poly.type
_entity_poly.pdbx_seq_one_letter_code
_entity_poly.pdbx_strand_id
1 'polypeptide(L)'
;MKPVRFQLTEDQKALRDGVRGLLAGRFGRAALRAAVEAPGLDRTLWRELGAAGFFALRLPEAEGGVGLGLPEAVLAFEEAGRFLLPGPLVATHLAAGEVAGAATGETVVTAVHGGLVEWLTQADVVRGTRREPSPCGRWTRSLRCTGYRGPLSRPPW
;
A
#
# COMPACT_ATOMS: atom_id res chain seq x y z
N MET A 1 20.39 22.55 23.38
CA MET A 1 19.19 22.11 22.64
C MET A 1 19.51 22.15 21.15
N LYS A 2 19.41 21.04 20.40
CA LYS A 2 19.65 21.06 18.94
C LYS A 2 18.52 21.90 18.28
N PRO A 3 18.84 22.84 17.38
CA PRO A 3 17.80 23.62 16.70
C PRO A 3 16.94 22.71 15.83
N VAL A 4 15.62 22.93 15.88
CA VAL A 4 14.65 22.23 15.03
C VAL A 4 14.83 22.73 13.60
N ARG A 5 15.03 21.80 12.65
CA ARG A 5 15.12 22.11 11.21
C ARG A 5 13.89 21.54 10.52
N PHE A 6 13.14 22.42 9.85
CA PHE A 6 11.94 22.06 9.07
C PHE A 6 12.19 22.01 7.56
N GLN A 7 13.42 22.28 7.12
CA GLN A 7 13.80 22.15 5.72
C GLN A 7 14.24 20.73 5.41
N LEU A 8 13.88 20.25 4.22
CA LEU A 8 14.36 18.96 3.73
C LEU A 8 15.87 18.98 3.54
N THR A 9 16.51 17.86 3.89
CA THR A 9 17.90 17.61 3.53
C THR A 9 18.07 17.44 2.02
N GLU A 10 19.30 17.50 1.51
CA GLU A 10 19.55 17.22 0.09
C GLU A 10 19.16 15.79 -0.30
N ASP A 11 19.42 14.81 0.57
CA ASP A 11 19.00 13.42 0.34
C ASP A 11 17.48 13.27 0.27
N GLN A 12 16.76 13.97 1.14
CA GLN A 12 15.29 14.00 1.11
C GLN A 12 14.73 14.67 -0.15
N LYS A 13 15.38 15.75 -0.62
CA LYS A 13 15.02 16.38 -1.90
C LYS A 13 15.28 15.43 -3.07
N ALA A 14 16.43 14.77 -3.08
CA ALA A 14 16.80 13.80 -4.10
C ALA A 14 15.82 12.61 -4.14
N LEU A 15 15.44 12.07 -2.98
CA LEU A 15 14.41 11.03 -2.87
C LEU A 15 13.08 11.50 -3.47
N ARG A 16 12.58 12.66 -3.02
CA ARG A 16 11.32 13.24 -3.52
C ARG A 16 11.34 13.41 -5.04
N ASP A 17 12.42 13.98 -5.57
CA ASP A 17 12.54 14.24 -7.01
C ASP A 17 12.71 12.94 -7.81
N GLY A 18 13.37 11.93 -7.24
CA GLY A 18 13.45 10.57 -7.80
C GLY A 18 12.10 9.87 -7.88
N VAL A 19 11.33 9.86 -6.79
CA VAL A 19 9.96 9.30 -6.76
C VAL A 19 9.06 10.02 -7.76
N ARG A 20 9.14 11.36 -7.82
CA ARG A 20 8.40 12.14 -8.82
C ARG A 20 8.77 11.74 -10.25
N GLY A 21 10.05 11.59 -10.54
CA GLY A 21 10.54 11.18 -11.86
C GLY A 21 10.04 9.79 -12.25
N LEU A 22 10.11 8.83 -11.32
CA LEU A 22 9.57 7.48 -11.51
C LEU A 22 8.07 7.53 -11.85
N LEU A 23 7.27 8.21 -11.04
CA LEU A 23 5.83 8.29 -11.22
C LEU A 23 5.43 9.08 -12.48
N ALA A 24 6.18 10.13 -12.83
CA ALA A 24 5.96 10.85 -14.09
C ALA A 24 6.19 9.96 -15.32
N GLY A 25 7.20 9.07 -15.26
CA GLY A 25 7.52 8.14 -16.33
C GLY A 25 6.56 6.95 -16.44
N ARG A 26 5.93 6.53 -15.33
CA ARG A 26 5.09 5.32 -15.29
C ARG A 26 3.61 5.56 -15.11
N PHE A 27 3.21 6.62 -14.41
CA PHE A 27 1.82 6.92 -14.08
C PHE A 27 1.48 8.41 -14.28
N GLY A 28 1.68 8.90 -15.50
CA GLY A 28 1.31 10.27 -15.89
C GLY A 28 -0.20 10.49 -16.07
N ARG A 29 -0.59 11.71 -16.48
CA ARG A 29 -2.01 12.11 -16.67
C ARG A 29 -2.83 11.18 -17.55
N ALA A 30 -2.22 10.57 -18.57
CA ALA A 30 -2.91 9.63 -19.45
C ALA A 30 -3.25 8.32 -18.73
N ALA A 31 -2.31 7.79 -17.94
CA ALA A 31 -2.52 6.60 -17.11
C ALA A 31 -3.60 6.85 -16.05
N LEU A 32 -3.58 8.02 -15.40
CA LEU A 32 -4.65 8.43 -14.48
C LEU A 32 -6.02 8.42 -15.15
N ARG A 33 -6.16 9.05 -16.33
CA ARG A 33 -7.44 9.06 -17.05
C ARG A 33 -7.89 7.63 -17.41
N ALA A 34 -6.97 6.80 -17.89
CA ALA A 34 -7.28 5.40 -18.20
C ALA A 34 -7.76 4.63 -16.95
N ALA A 35 -7.13 4.86 -15.78
CA ALA A 35 -7.52 4.26 -14.52
C ALA A 35 -8.89 4.75 -14.01
N VAL A 36 -9.31 5.96 -14.37
CA VAL A 36 -10.66 6.48 -14.06
C VAL A 36 -11.71 5.83 -14.97
N GLU A 37 -11.44 5.74 -16.27
CA GLU A 37 -12.37 5.14 -17.25
C GLU A 37 -12.52 3.63 -17.06
N ALA A 38 -11.43 2.94 -16.71
CA ALA A 38 -11.40 1.51 -16.44
C ALA A 38 -10.70 1.23 -15.10
N PRO A 39 -11.43 1.34 -13.97
CA PRO A 39 -10.86 1.11 -12.65
C PRO A 39 -10.27 -0.29 -12.51
N GLY A 40 -8.98 -0.33 -12.17
CA GLY A 40 -8.27 -1.57 -11.92
C GLY A 40 -6.87 -1.30 -11.41
N LEU A 41 -6.36 -2.22 -10.59
CA LEU A 41 -5.01 -2.17 -10.07
C LEU A 41 -4.05 -2.67 -11.15
N ASP A 42 -3.17 -1.79 -11.62
CA ASP A 42 -2.09 -2.18 -12.52
C ASP A 42 -1.02 -2.96 -11.74
N ARG A 43 -1.03 -4.29 -11.91
CA ARG A 43 -0.07 -5.20 -11.28
C ARG A 43 1.35 -5.02 -11.80
N THR A 44 1.52 -4.50 -13.02
CA THR A 44 2.86 -4.23 -13.56
C THR A 44 3.44 -3.02 -12.83
N LEU A 45 2.71 -1.91 -12.79
CA LEU A 45 3.11 -0.73 -12.02
C LEU A 45 3.35 -1.06 -10.55
N TRP A 46 2.52 -1.90 -9.94
CA TRP A 46 2.69 -2.31 -8.54
C TRP A 46 4.04 -3.00 -8.28
N ARG A 47 4.43 -3.94 -9.15
CA ARG A 47 5.75 -4.60 -9.07
C ARG A 47 6.89 -3.64 -9.35
N GLU A 48 6.71 -2.70 -10.27
CA GLU A 48 7.72 -1.67 -10.56
C GLU A 48 7.97 -0.75 -9.36
N LEU A 49 6.92 -0.38 -8.63
CA LEU A 49 7.04 0.37 -7.37
C LEU A 49 7.79 -0.45 -6.30
N GLY A 50 7.47 -1.73 -6.18
CA GLY A 50 8.18 -2.63 -5.27
C GLY A 50 9.65 -2.80 -5.64
N ALA A 51 9.97 -2.98 -6.92
CA ALA A 51 11.34 -3.06 -7.44
C ALA A 51 12.12 -1.76 -7.22
N ALA A 52 11.46 -0.61 -7.24
CA ALA A 52 12.04 0.68 -6.87
C ALA A 52 12.18 0.89 -5.35
N GLY A 53 11.80 -0.11 -4.53
CA GLY A 53 11.88 -0.07 -3.08
C GLY A 53 10.76 0.71 -2.39
N PHE A 54 9.72 1.15 -3.11
CA PHE A 54 8.66 2.01 -2.56
C PHE A 54 7.97 1.39 -1.33
N PHE A 55 7.61 0.11 -1.41
CA PHE A 55 6.99 -0.60 -0.29
C PHE A 55 7.99 -0.98 0.80
N ALA A 56 9.27 -1.12 0.44
CA ALA A 56 10.34 -1.51 1.36
C ALA A 56 11.15 -0.33 1.95
N LEU A 57 10.71 0.92 1.71
CA LEU A 57 11.43 2.15 2.10
C LEU A 57 11.89 2.13 3.56
N ARG A 58 11.03 1.65 4.47
CA ARG A 58 11.26 1.67 5.91
C ARG A 58 11.77 0.35 6.51
N LEU A 59 11.87 -0.69 5.68
CA LEU A 59 12.43 -1.96 6.13
C LEU A 59 13.95 -1.79 6.34
N PRO A 60 14.54 -2.42 7.36
CA PRO A 60 15.98 -2.48 7.49
C PRO A 60 16.63 -3.11 6.26
N GLU A 61 17.83 -2.66 5.90
CA GLU A 61 18.60 -3.23 4.78
C GLU A 61 18.88 -4.74 4.98
N ALA A 62 19.09 -5.16 6.24
CA ALA A 62 19.28 -6.57 6.60
C ALA A 62 18.06 -7.45 6.26
N GLU A 63 16.88 -6.85 6.09
CA GLU A 63 15.63 -7.51 5.71
C GLU A 63 15.27 -7.23 4.24
N GLY A 64 16.21 -6.70 3.45
CA GLY A 64 16.01 -6.37 2.03
C GLY A 64 15.30 -5.04 1.78
N GLY A 65 15.23 -4.16 2.79
CA GLY A 65 14.67 -2.81 2.66
C GLY A 65 15.68 -1.73 2.30
N VAL A 66 15.21 -0.48 2.28
CA VAL A 66 16.03 0.72 1.98
C VAL A 66 16.59 1.37 3.26
N GLY A 67 16.07 1.01 4.44
CA GLY A 67 16.56 1.51 5.72
C GLY A 67 16.22 2.97 6.04
N LEU A 68 15.26 3.58 5.33
CA LEU A 68 14.87 4.97 5.53
C LEU A 68 13.79 5.15 6.61
N GLY A 69 13.62 6.40 7.05
CA GLY A 69 12.72 6.77 8.13
C GLY A 69 11.28 7.08 7.69
N LEU A 70 10.47 7.45 8.69
CA LEU A 70 9.14 8.03 8.46
C LEU A 70 9.17 9.29 7.59
N PRO A 71 10.09 10.25 7.77
CA PRO A 71 10.11 11.46 6.96
C PRO A 71 10.26 11.16 5.46
N GLU A 72 11.17 10.24 5.11
CA GLU A 72 11.41 9.81 3.73
C GLU A 72 10.19 9.08 3.15
N ALA A 73 9.55 8.21 3.93
CA ALA A 73 8.32 7.56 3.51
C ALA A 73 7.20 8.58 3.25
N VAL A 74 7.01 9.58 4.13
CA VAL A 74 6.03 10.65 3.91
C VAL A 74 6.27 11.36 2.58
N LEU A 75 7.52 11.70 2.25
CA LEU A 75 7.84 12.35 0.97
C LEU A 75 7.49 11.47 -0.24
N ALA A 76 7.75 10.16 -0.16
CA ALA A 76 7.37 9.23 -1.23
C ALA A 76 5.85 9.14 -1.41
N PHE A 77 5.11 9.09 -0.30
CA PHE A 77 3.64 9.06 -0.31
C PHE A 77 3.00 10.38 -0.73
N GLU A 78 3.62 11.52 -0.42
CA GLU A 78 3.20 12.83 -0.93
C GLU A 78 3.27 12.87 -2.46
N GLU A 79 4.36 12.39 -3.05
CA GLU A 79 4.46 12.30 -4.51
C GLU A 79 3.46 11.29 -5.08
N ALA A 80 3.28 10.12 -4.46
CA ALA A 80 2.22 9.17 -4.87
C ALA A 80 0.82 9.82 -4.88
N GLY A 81 0.51 10.64 -3.87
CA GLY A 81 -0.72 11.44 -3.80
C GLY A 81 -0.82 12.50 -4.90
N ARG A 82 0.29 13.16 -5.27
CA ARG A 82 0.31 14.14 -6.38
C ARG A 82 -0.01 13.52 -7.74
N PHE A 83 0.37 12.26 -7.93
CA PHE A 83 0.02 11.49 -9.13
C PHE A 83 -1.32 10.76 -9.01
N LEU A 84 -2.02 10.88 -7.87
CA LEU A 84 -3.27 10.19 -7.57
C LEU A 84 -3.17 8.68 -7.81
N LEU A 85 -2.05 8.10 -7.38
CA LEU A 85 -1.73 6.69 -7.61
C LEU A 85 -2.81 5.78 -6.97
N PRO A 86 -3.53 4.96 -7.76
CA PRO A 86 -4.57 4.10 -7.24
C PRO A 86 -3.98 2.84 -6.59
N GLY A 87 -4.47 2.48 -5.41
CA GLY A 87 -4.16 1.20 -4.77
C GLY A 87 -4.04 1.29 -3.25
N PRO A 88 -3.97 0.13 -2.57
CA PRO A 88 -3.84 0.06 -1.12
C PRO A 88 -2.39 0.31 -0.66
N LEU A 89 -1.83 1.46 -1.05
CA LEU A 89 -0.39 1.77 -0.94
C LEU A 89 0.10 1.70 0.50
N VAL A 90 -0.65 2.30 1.42
CA VAL A 90 -0.29 2.37 2.84
C VAL A 90 -0.35 0.97 3.47
N ALA A 91 -1.43 0.21 3.21
CA ALA A 91 -1.58 -1.13 3.76
C ALA A 91 -0.48 -2.08 3.26
N THR A 92 -0.09 -1.98 1.98
CA THR A 92 1.01 -2.78 1.42
C THR A 92 2.37 -2.36 1.98
N HIS A 93 2.66 -1.06 2.07
CA HIS A 93 3.91 -0.56 2.66
C HIS A 93 4.06 -1.01 4.13
N LEU A 94 3.00 -0.92 4.93
CA LEU A 94 3.04 -1.38 6.32
C LEU A 94 3.14 -2.90 6.47
N ALA A 95 2.77 -3.67 5.44
CA ALA A 95 2.86 -5.12 5.43
C ALA A 95 4.19 -5.65 4.89
N ALA A 96 5.10 -4.78 4.42
CA ALA A 96 6.30 -5.18 3.68
C ALA A 96 7.18 -6.21 4.42
N GLY A 97 7.31 -6.10 5.75
CA GLY A 97 8.08 -7.04 6.58
C GLY A 97 7.28 -8.22 7.15
N GLU A 98 5.97 -8.24 6.94
CA GLU A 98 5.07 -9.21 7.57
C GLU A 98 4.44 -10.17 6.55
N VAL A 99 4.30 -9.73 5.31
CA VAL A 99 3.65 -10.48 4.23
C VAL A 99 4.62 -10.68 3.08
N ALA A 100 4.88 -11.95 2.74
CA ALA A 100 5.75 -12.30 1.62
C ALA A 100 5.28 -11.63 0.32
N GLY A 101 6.22 -11.03 -0.41
CA GLY A 101 5.96 -10.34 -1.67
C GLY A 101 5.39 -8.92 -1.53
N ALA A 102 5.03 -8.45 -0.33
CA ALA A 102 4.52 -7.08 -0.16
C ALA A 102 5.61 -6.03 -0.43
N ALA A 103 6.84 -6.26 0.07
CA ALA A 103 8.00 -5.39 -0.16
C ALA A 103 8.35 -5.25 -1.66
N THR A 104 8.22 -6.33 -2.43
CA THR A 104 8.54 -6.39 -3.87
C THR A 104 7.36 -6.03 -4.77
N GLY A 105 6.19 -5.76 -4.21
CA GLY A 105 4.97 -5.49 -4.99
C GLY A 105 4.44 -6.72 -5.74
N GLU A 106 4.90 -7.92 -5.41
CA GLU A 106 4.31 -9.17 -5.91
C GLU A 106 2.94 -9.43 -5.27
N THR A 107 2.81 -9.09 -3.98
CA THR A 107 1.61 -9.25 -3.18
C THR A 107 0.98 -7.89 -2.90
N VAL A 108 -0.30 -7.76 -3.22
CA VAL A 108 -1.11 -6.59 -2.92
C VAL A 108 -1.80 -6.83 -1.58
N VAL A 109 -1.48 -6.01 -0.59
CA VAL A 109 -2.06 -6.11 0.75
C VAL A 109 -2.98 -4.93 1.00
N THR A 110 -4.21 -5.23 1.41
CA THR A 110 -5.17 -4.25 1.91
C THR A 110 -5.45 -4.47 3.39
N ALA A 111 -6.17 -3.55 4.04
CA ALA A 111 -6.57 -3.67 5.42
C ALA A 111 -8.04 -3.31 5.64
N VAL A 112 -8.63 -3.91 6.67
CA VAL A 112 -9.97 -3.54 7.16
C VAL A 112 -9.87 -2.21 7.92
N HIS A 113 -10.57 -1.19 7.44
CA HIS A 113 -10.68 0.12 8.08
C HIS A 113 -12.14 0.53 8.23
N GLY A 114 -12.63 0.62 9.48
CA GLY A 114 -14.03 1.02 9.74
C GLY A 114 -15.08 0.09 9.14
N GLY A 115 -14.74 -1.17 8.86
CA GLY A 115 -15.61 -2.14 8.18
C GLY A 115 -15.52 -2.11 6.65
N LEU A 116 -14.74 -1.20 6.08
CA LEU A 116 -14.43 -1.15 4.64
C LEU A 116 -13.08 -1.83 4.37
N VAL A 117 -12.97 -2.45 3.21
CA VAL A 117 -11.71 -3.00 2.70
C VAL A 117 -11.47 -2.40 1.32
N GLU A 118 -10.49 -1.51 1.23
CA GLU A 118 -10.11 -0.91 -0.04
C GLU A 118 -9.59 -2.01 -1.00
N TRP A 119 -9.91 -1.90 -2.29
CA TRP A 119 -9.40 -2.81 -3.32
C TRP A 119 -9.64 -4.31 -3.04
N LEU A 120 -10.69 -4.67 -2.28
CA LEU A 120 -10.95 -6.03 -1.79
C LEU A 120 -10.88 -7.11 -2.88
N THR A 121 -11.45 -6.86 -4.06
CA THR A 121 -11.51 -7.83 -5.16
C THR A 121 -10.18 -8.00 -5.89
N GLN A 122 -9.21 -7.12 -5.66
CA GLN A 122 -7.92 -7.10 -6.36
C GLN A 122 -6.72 -7.29 -5.42
N ALA A 123 -6.93 -7.26 -4.11
CA ALA A 123 -5.92 -7.56 -3.11
C ALA A 123 -5.74 -9.07 -2.94
N ASP A 124 -4.50 -9.49 -2.69
CA ASP A 124 -4.14 -10.88 -2.42
C ASP A 124 -4.29 -11.23 -0.94
N VAL A 125 -4.07 -10.25 -0.07
CA VAL A 125 -4.12 -10.40 1.39
C VAL A 125 -4.91 -9.25 2.00
N VAL A 126 -5.83 -9.58 2.91
CA VAL A 126 -6.56 -8.60 3.74
C VAL A 126 -6.06 -8.69 5.17
N ARG A 127 -5.44 -7.62 5.68
CA ARG A 127 -5.07 -7.48 7.10
C ARG A 127 -6.25 -6.96 7.91
N GLY A 128 -6.46 -7.52 9.10
CA GLY A 128 -7.45 -7.02 10.04
C GLY A 128 -7.14 -7.52 11.44
N THR A 129 -7.46 -6.71 12.45
CA THR A 129 -7.47 -7.20 13.82
C THR A 129 -8.73 -8.06 13.99
N ARG A 130 -8.56 -9.25 14.58
CA ARG A 130 -9.72 -10.00 15.06
C ARG A 130 -10.34 -9.16 16.17
N ARG A 131 -11.49 -8.52 15.90
CA ARG A 131 -12.24 -7.84 16.95
C ARG A 131 -12.59 -8.91 18.00
N GLU A 132 -12.22 -8.71 19.26
CA GLU A 132 -12.79 -9.51 20.35
C GLU A 132 -14.32 -9.43 20.24
N PRO A 133 -15.06 -10.53 20.46
CA PRO A 133 -16.50 -10.46 20.46
C PRO A 133 -16.93 -9.43 21.52
N SER A 134 -17.61 -8.37 21.09
CA SER A 134 -18.27 -7.43 21.99
C SER A 134 -19.15 -8.21 22.98
N PRO A 135 -19.26 -7.82 24.27
CA PRO A 135 -20.04 -8.55 25.27
C PRO A 135 -21.52 -8.71 24.89
N CYS A 136 -22.02 -7.82 24.03
CA CYS A 136 -23.35 -7.88 23.47
C CYS A 136 -23.30 -8.44 22.04
N GLY A 137 -23.80 -9.67 21.87
CA GLY A 137 -24.20 -10.19 20.56
C GLY A 137 -23.41 -11.39 20.08
N ARG A 138 -23.89 -12.57 20.47
CA ARG A 138 -23.66 -13.88 19.87
C ARG A 138 -23.53 -13.80 18.33
N TRP A 139 -22.35 -14.10 17.80
CA TRP A 139 -22.18 -14.45 16.38
C TRP A 139 -21.70 -15.89 16.26
N THR A 140 -22.43 -16.64 15.43
CA THR A 140 -22.20 -18.03 15.11
C THR A 140 -20.85 -18.21 14.41
N ARG A 141 -20.12 -19.22 14.89
CA ARG A 141 -18.83 -19.69 14.43
C ARG A 141 -18.89 -20.15 12.97
N SER A 142 -18.17 -19.48 12.06
CA SER A 142 -17.09 -20.09 11.26
C SER A 142 -16.60 -19.16 10.15
N LEU A 143 -15.41 -18.57 10.31
CA LEU A 143 -14.50 -18.39 9.18
C LEU A 143 -13.10 -18.69 9.70
N ARG A 144 -12.63 -19.90 9.35
CA ARG A 144 -11.24 -20.30 9.45
C ARG A 144 -10.56 -19.65 8.24
N CYS A 145 -9.69 -18.67 8.48
CA CYS A 145 -8.85 -18.08 7.44
C CYS A 145 -7.88 -19.14 6.91
N THR A 146 -8.30 -19.85 5.87
CA THR A 146 -7.44 -20.62 4.96
C THR A 146 -8.17 -20.67 3.63
N GLY A 147 -7.71 -19.87 2.66
CA GLY A 147 -8.03 -19.94 1.22
C GLY A 147 -9.49 -20.13 0.84
N TYR A 148 -10.23 -19.05 0.60
CA TYR A 148 -11.55 -19.15 -0.04
C TYR A 148 -11.44 -18.88 -1.56
N ARG A 149 -11.56 -19.93 -2.38
CA ARG A 149 -11.90 -19.87 -3.81
C ARG A 149 -13.39 -20.23 -3.94
N GLY A 150 -14.25 -19.23 -4.11
CA GLY A 150 -15.67 -19.43 -4.39
C GLY A 150 -16.28 -18.16 -5.00
N PRO A 151 -17.29 -18.27 -5.88
CA PRO A 151 -17.80 -17.12 -6.62
C PRO A 151 -18.56 -16.17 -5.69
N LEU A 152 -18.19 -14.89 -5.74
CA LEU A 152 -18.84 -13.83 -4.96
C LEU A 152 -20.22 -13.53 -5.57
N SER A 153 -21.28 -14.07 -5.00
CA SER A 153 -22.64 -13.57 -5.24
C SER A 153 -22.78 -12.20 -4.57
N ARG A 154 -23.13 -11.17 -5.37
CA ARG A 154 -23.37 -9.81 -4.89
C ARG A 154 -24.58 -9.78 -3.94
N PRO A 155 -24.51 -9.11 -2.77
CA PRO A 155 -25.70 -8.88 -1.95
C PRO A 155 -26.63 -7.85 -2.61
N PRO A 156 -27.94 -7.90 -2.34
CA PRO A 156 -28.92 -7.02 -2.96
C PRO A 156 -29.03 -5.72 -2.17
N TRP A 157 -28.17 -4.77 -2.47
CA TRP A 157 -28.43 -3.32 -2.37
C TRP A 157 -27.32 -2.56 -3.09
#